data_AF-A0A453K9C4-F1
#
_entry.id   AF-A0A453K9C4-F1
#
_cell.length_a   1.000
_cell.length_b   1.000
_cell.length_c   1.000
_cell.angle_alpha   90.00
_cell.angle_beta   90.00
_cell.angle_gamma   90.00
#
_symmetry.space_group_name_H-M   'P 1'
#
loop_
_entity.id
_entity.type
_entity.pdbx_description
1 polymer ?
#
loop_
_entity_poly.entity_id
_entity_poly.type
_entity_poly.pdbx_seq_one_letter_code
_entity_poly.pdbx_strand_id
1 'polypeptide(L)'
;ARPWMVTEGNHEVEALPVVGFAPFVAYNARWRMPHEESGSASNLYYSFDMAGGAAHVVMLGSYTEFEQGSEQYAWLERDLAGVDRRKTPWLLVLLHAPWYNTNQAHQGEGEAMRAAMETLLYEARVDVVFSGHVHAYERFVSPTTISLLHR
;
A
#
# COMPACT_ATOMS: atom_id res chain seq x y z
N ALA A 1 -13.78 -21.59 0.73
CA ALA A 1 -12.44 -21.01 0.95
C ALA A 1 -12.61 -19.51 1.21
N ARG A 2 -11.71 -18.89 1.98
CA ARG A 2 -11.68 -17.42 2.17
C ARG A 2 -10.64 -16.83 1.22
N PRO A 3 -10.92 -15.74 0.50
CA PRO A 3 -9.94 -15.12 -0.40
C PRO A 3 -8.79 -14.47 0.39
N TRP A 4 -7.60 -14.46 -0.20
CA TRP A 4 -6.42 -13.76 0.30
C TRP A 4 -6.01 -12.74 -0.76
N MET A 5 -5.99 -11.46 -0.37
CA MET A 5 -5.49 -10.37 -1.19
C MET A 5 -4.07 -10.09 -0.71
N VAL A 6 -3.08 -10.25 -1.58
CA VAL A 6 -1.66 -10.22 -1.20
C VAL A 6 -0.98 -8.98 -1.77
N THR A 7 -0.06 -8.40 -1.01
CA THR A 7 0.89 -7.40 -1.52
C THR A 7 2.27 -8.04 -1.64
N GLU A 8 3.11 -7.48 -2.51
CA GLU A 8 4.50 -7.87 -2.63
C GLU A 8 5.34 -7.28 -1.49
N GLY A 9 6.36 -8.01 -1.05
CA GLY A 9 7.42 -7.48 -0.21
C GLY A 9 8.80 -7.72 -0.82
N ASN A 10 9.84 -7.30 -0.10
CA ASN A 10 11.23 -7.50 -0.54
C ASN A 10 11.59 -8.97 -0.78
N HIS A 11 10.91 -9.91 -0.13
CA HIS A 11 11.13 -11.34 -0.32
C HIS A 11 10.56 -11.86 -1.64
N GLU A 12 9.59 -11.16 -2.22
CA GLU A 12 8.99 -11.47 -3.52
C GLU A 12 9.78 -10.86 -4.69
N VAL A 13 10.76 -9.98 -4.43
CA VAL A 13 11.69 -9.49 -5.47
C VAL A 13 12.52 -10.63 -6.06
N GLU A 14 12.72 -11.73 -5.32
CA GLU A 14 13.42 -12.94 -5.79
C GLU A 14 14.89 -12.70 -6.18
N ALA A 15 15.60 -11.83 -5.44
CA ALA A 15 17.03 -11.58 -5.66
C ALA A 15 17.89 -12.78 -5.23
N LEU A 16 18.44 -13.51 -6.21
CA LEU A 16 19.39 -14.61 -5.97
C LEU A 16 20.83 -14.18 -6.26
N PRO A 17 21.82 -14.50 -5.38
CA PRO A 17 23.18 -13.96 -5.49
C PRO A 17 23.96 -14.30 -6.76
N VAL A 18 23.54 -15.33 -7.51
CA VAL A 18 24.31 -15.91 -8.62
C VAL A 18 23.51 -15.93 -9.94
N VAL A 19 22.19 -15.73 -9.88
CA VAL A 19 21.32 -15.81 -11.06
C VAL A 19 20.39 -14.61 -11.06
N GLY A 20 20.48 -13.79 -12.12
CA GLY A 20 19.55 -12.69 -12.34
C GLY A 20 18.23 -13.22 -12.88
N PHE A 21 17.17 -13.07 -12.11
CA PHE A 21 15.80 -13.19 -12.59
C PHE A 21 15.21 -11.79 -12.76
N ALA A 22 14.21 -11.66 -13.63
CA ALA A 22 13.32 -10.51 -13.53
C ALA A 22 12.67 -10.54 -12.14
N PRO A 23 12.48 -9.39 -11.47
CA PRO A 23 11.87 -9.39 -10.14
C PRO A 23 10.41 -9.86 -10.20
N PHE A 24 9.92 -10.43 -9.09
CA PHE A 24 8.51 -10.82 -8.89
C PHE A 24 7.97 -11.91 -9.83
N VAL A 25 8.82 -12.74 -10.43
CA VAL A 25 8.40 -13.78 -11.39
C VAL A 25 7.48 -14.80 -10.72
N ALA A 26 7.87 -15.36 -9.58
CA ALA A 26 7.05 -16.33 -8.87
C ALA A 26 5.81 -15.68 -8.25
N TYR A 27 5.91 -14.46 -7.73
CA TYR A 27 4.75 -13.70 -7.24
C TYR A 27 3.68 -13.57 -8.33
N ASN A 28 4.04 -13.01 -9.49
CA ASN A 28 3.10 -12.80 -10.61
C ASN A 28 2.58 -14.10 -11.21
N ALA A 29 3.36 -15.19 -11.18
CA ALA A 29 2.92 -16.49 -11.66
C ALA A 29 1.89 -17.17 -10.74
N ARG A 30 1.98 -16.93 -9.42
CA ARG A 30 1.22 -17.66 -8.40
C ARG A 30 0.03 -16.89 -7.86
N TRP A 31 0.13 -15.57 -7.80
CA TRP A 31 -0.87 -14.68 -7.23
C TRP A 31 -1.43 -13.76 -8.31
N ARG A 32 -2.72 -13.94 -8.64
CA ARG A 32 -3.43 -13.08 -9.57
C ARG A 32 -4.35 -12.16 -8.79
N MET A 33 -3.96 -10.90 -8.69
CA MET A 33 -4.70 -9.84 -8.03
C MET A 33 -5.50 -9.02 -9.05
N PRO A 34 -6.60 -8.36 -8.63
CA PRO A 34 -7.55 -7.70 -9.53
C PRO A 34 -7.06 -6.34 -10.04
N HIS A 35 -5.83 -6.30 -10.56
CA HIS A 35 -5.18 -5.07 -11.01
C HIS A 35 -5.82 -4.51 -12.28
N GLU A 36 -6.26 -5.36 -13.21
CA GLU A 36 -6.95 -4.92 -14.42
C GLU A 36 -8.30 -4.28 -14.07
N GLU A 37 -9.05 -4.89 -13.14
CA GLU A 37 -10.34 -4.39 -12.66
C GLU A 37 -10.20 -3.06 -11.92
N SER A 38 -9.05 -2.82 -11.26
CA SER A 38 -8.72 -1.54 -10.64
C SER A 38 -8.04 -0.54 -11.58
N GLY A 39 -7.92 -0.85 -12.88
CA GLY A 39 -7.27 0.03 -13.86
C GLY A 39 -5.77 0.22 -13.65
N SER A 40 -5.12 -0.67 -12.91
CA SER A 40 -3.67 -0.73 -12.75
C SER A 40 -3.05 -1.56 -13.88
N ALA A 41 -1.89 -1.13 -14.38
CA ALA A 41 -1.12 -1.86 -15.38
C ALA A 41 -0.25 -2.98 -14.77
N SER A 42 -0.23 -3.13 -13.44
CA SER A 42 0.67 -4.03 -12.74
C SER A 42 -0.03 -4.79 -11.62
N ASN A 43 0.24 -6.08 -11.52
CA ASN A 43 -0.23 -6.95 -10.44
C ASN A 43 0.41 -6.64 -9.05
N LEU A 44 1.37 -5.70 -9.00
CA LEU A 44 2.07 -5.30 -7.78
C LEU A 44 1.35 -4.21 -6.99
N TYR A 45 0.44 -3.46 -7.62
CA TYR A 45 -0.38 -2.44 -6.96
C TYR A 45 -1.76 -2.41 -7.61
N TYR A 46 -2.80 -2.39 -6.78
CA TYR A 46 -4.18 -2.53 -7.23
C TYR A 46 -5.14 -2.11 -6.13
N SER A 47 -6.42 -1.97 -6.45
CA SER A 47 -7.46 -1.67 -5.45
C SER A 47 -8.66 -2.60 -5.62
N PHE A 48 -9.50 -2.66 -4.59
CA PHE A 48 -10.75 -3.41 -4.65
C PHE A 48 -11.71 -2.93 -3.55
N ASP A 49 -12.99 -3.12 -3.80
CA ASP A 49 -14.02 -2.92 -2.79
C ASP A 49 -14.29 -4.22 -2.04
N MET A 50 -14.44 -4.14 -0.71
CA MET A 50 -14.75 -5.29 0.14
C MET A 50 -15.87 -4.98 1.14
N ALA A 51 -16.18 -5.97 1.99
CA ALA A 51 -17.23 -5.87 2.99
C ALA A 51 -18.60 -5.44 2.41
N GLY A 52 -18.96 -5.99 1.24
CA GLY A 52 -20.19 -5.64 0.54
C GLY A 52 -20.17 -4.24 -0.08
N GLY A 53 -18.99 -3.68 -0.36
CA GLY A 53 -18.82 -2.34 -0.92
C GLY A 53 -18.64 -1.24 0.13
N ALA A 54 -18.51 -1.58 1.41
CA ALA A 54 -18.37 -0.59 2.48
C ALA A 54 -16.93 -0.10 2.69
N ALA A 55 -15.94 -0.79 2.13
CA ALA A 55 -14.54 -0.41 2.24
C ALA A 55 -13.86 -0.48 0.87
N HIS A 56 -13.18 0.61 0.51
CA HIS A 56 -12.24 0.65 -0.60
C HIS A 56 -10.84 0.37 -0.06
N VAL A 57 -10.14 -0.59 -0.66
CA VAL A 57 -8.82 -1.02 -0.21
C VAL A 57 -7.82 -0.81 -1.33
N VAL A 58 -6.76 -0.08 -1.04
CA VAL A 58 -5.64 0.19 -1.94
C VAL A 58 -4.43 -0.63 -1.51
N MET A 59 -3.83 -1.37 -2.43
CA MET A 59 -2.61 -2.15 -2.23
C MET A 59 -1.49 -1.44 -3.01
N LEU A 60 -0.49 -0.93 -2.30
CA LEU A 60 0.67 -0.27 -2.90
C LEU A 60 1.88 -1.20 -2.92
N GLY A 61 2.66 -1.11 -4.01
CA GLY A 61 3.92 -1.82 -4.18
C GLY A 61 5.06 -0.97 -3.63
N SER A 62 5.70 -1.44 -2.56
CA SER A 62 6.83 -0.77 -1.93
C SER A 62 8.14 -0.95 -2.71
N TYR A 63 8.25 -1.97 -3.57
CA TYR A 63 9.47 -2.34 -4.30
C TYR A 63 9.30 -2.24 -5.82
N THR A 64 8.39 -1.37 -6.27
CA THR A 64 8.25 -0.91 -7.65
C THR A 64 8.30 0.61 -7.68
N GLU A 65 8.50 1.20 -8.86
CA GLU A 65 8.53 2.66 -9.02
C GLU A 65 7.28 3.32 -8.42
N PHE A 66 7.49 4.25 -7.49
CA PHE A 66 6.44 4.98 -6.77
C PHE A 66 6.61 6.51 -6.84
N GLU A 67 7.72 6.98 -7.41
CA GLU A 67 8.01 8.40 -7.47
C GLU A 67 6.98 9.16 -8.33
N GLN A 68 6.88 10.47 -8.13
CA GLN A 68 6.02 11.31 -8.95
C GLN A 68 6.36 11.14 -10.44
N GLY A 69 5.34 10.83 -11.26
CA GLY A 69 5.51 10.52 -12.69
C GLY A 69 5.64 9.02 -13.01
N SER A 70 5.77 8.15 -12.00
CA SER A 70 5.64 6.69 -12.18
C SER A 70 4.21 6.28 -12.51
N GLU A 71 4.04 5.09 -13.09
CA GLU A 71 2.72 4.54 -13.38
C GLU A 71 1.91 4.27 -12.12
N GLN A 72 2.56 3.80 -11.03
CA GLN A 72 1.91 3.57 -9.75
C GLN A 72 1.39 4.89 -9.15
N TYR A 73 2.20 5.95 -9.16
CA TYR A 73 1.79 7.25 -8.65
C TYR A 73 0.58 7.80 -9.40
N ALA A 74 0.65 7.82 -10.73
CA ALA A 74 -0.44 8.31 -11.57
C ALA A 74 -1.70 7.45 -11.48
N TRP A 75 -1.55 6.14 -11.26
CA TRP A 75 -2.68 5.26 -10.98
C TRP A 75 -3.31 5.58 -9.63
N LEU A 76 -2.52 5.72 -8.57
CA LEU A 76 -3.00 6.03 -7.23
C LEU A 76 -3.77 7.35 -7.18
N GLU A 77 -3.27 8.40 -7.86
CA GLU A 77 -4.00 9.68 -7.98
C GLU A 77 -5.40 9.49 -8.58
N ARG A 78 -5.51 8.69 -9.66
CA ARG A 78 -6.80 8.43 -10.32
C ARG A 78 -7.71 7.56 -9.47
N ASP A 79 -7.17 6.54 -8.83
CA ASP A 79 -7.90 5.62 -7.97
C ASP A 79 -8.53 6.37 -6.78
N LEU A 80 -7.72 7.14 -6.05
CA LEU A 80 -8.20 7.95 -4.92
C LEU A 80 -9.21 9.02 -5.33
N ALA A 81 -9.04 9.65 -6.50
CA ALA A 81 -10.01 10.61 -7.03
C ALA A 81 -11.36 9.97 -7.39
N GLY A 82 -11.38 8.66 -7.66
CA GLY A 82 -12.58 7.88 -7.98
C GLY A 82 -13.40 7.43 -6.77
N VAL A 83 -12.85 7.53 -5.55
CA VAL A 83 -13.49 7.01 -4.34
C VAL A 83 -14.71 7.86 -3.92
N ASP A 84 -15.91 7.29 -3.97
CA ASP A 84 -17.12 7.89 -3.38
C ASP A 84 -17.29 7.40 -1.94
N ARG A 85 -16.89 8.25 -0.97
CA ARG A 85 -16.97 7.95 0.46
C ARG A 85 -18.39 7.73 0.99
N ARG A 86 -19.45 8.01 0.23
CA ARG A 86 -20.82 7.64 0.60
C ARG A 86 -21.13 6.18 0.28
N LYS A 87 -20.42 5.59 -0.69
CA LYS A 87 -20.52 4.17 -1.05
C LYS A 87 -19.54 3.36 -0.22
N THR A 88 -18.27 3.75 -0.24
CA THR A 88 -17.15 3.14 0.50
C THR A 88 -16.69 4.08 1.62
N PRO A 89 -17.40 4.14 2.76
CA PRO A 89 -17.03 5.04 3.86
C PRO A 89 -15.63 4.78 4.40
N TRP A 90 -15.18 3.53 4.37
CA TRP A 90 -13.82 3.16 4.77
C TRP A 90 -12.87 3.18 3.58
N LEU A 91 -11.73 3.85 3.74
CA LEU A 91 -10.61 3.85 2.81
C LEU A 91 -9.37 3.34 3.53
N LEU A 92 -8.89 2.17 3.12
CA LEU A 92 -7.78 1.46 3.73
C LEU A 92 -6.62 1.36 2.73
N VAL A 93 -5.39 1.50 3.21
CA VAL A 93 -4.19 1.30 2.40
C VAL A 93 -3.35 0.19 3.02
N LEU A 94 -2.76 -0.66 2.18
CA LEU A 94 -1.77 -1.64 2.57
C LEU A 94 -0.50 -1.45 1.74
N LEU A 95 0.65 -1.58 2.38
CA LEU A 95 1.97 -1.52 1.76
C LEU A 95 2.94 -2.36 2.58
N HIS A 96 4.06 -2.82 2.03
CA HIS A 96 4.97 -3.70 2.78
C HIS A 96 5.89 -2.91 3.72
N ALA A 97 6.64 -1.94 3.19
CA ALA A 97 7.66 -1.20 3.94
C ALA A 97 7.09 0.00 4.72
N PRO A 98 7.00 -0.06 6.07
CA PRO A 98 6.31 0.96 6.86
C PRO A 98 6.95 2.35 6.71
N TRP A 99 6.10 3.36 6.51
CA TRP A 99 6.50 4.77 6.48
C TRP A 99 6.84 5.33 7.86
N TYR A 100 6.14 4.84 8.87
CA TYR A 100 6.36 5.16 10.27
C TYR A 100 6.81 3.91 11.00
N ASN A 101 8.03 3.94 11.55
CA ASN A 101 8.64 2.81 12.24
C ASN A 101 9.60 3.34 13.32
N THR A 102 9.42 2.90 14.57
CA THR A 102 10.31 3.26 15.68
C THR A 102 11.28 2.14 16.08
N ASN A 103 11.25 1.00 15.39
CA ASN A 103 12.24 -0.06 15.57
C ASN A 103 13.57 0.31 14.92
N GLN A 104 14.64 -0.30 15.42
CA GLN A 104 15.97 -0.21 14.80
C GLN A 104 16.02 -0.93 13.44
N ALA A 105 15.29 -2.05 13.31
CA ALA A 105 15.20 -2.79 12.06
C ALA A 105 14.41 -1.98 11.03
N HIS A 106 14.95 -1.85 9.82
CA HIS A 106 14.31 -1.18 8.69
C HIS A 106 13.95 0.30 8.96
N GLN A 107 14.69 0.96 9.85
CA GLN A 107 14.45 2.36 10.18
C GLN A 107 14.71 3.26 8.97
N GLY A 108 13.70 4.04 8.58
CA GLY A 108 13.79 4.99 7.46
C GLY A 108 13.67 4.37 6.06
N GLU A 109 13.51 3.05 5.92
CA GLU A 109 13.40 2.41 4.60
C GLU A 109 12.16 2.87 3.81
N GLY A 110 11.05 3.17 4.48
CA GLY A 110 9.83 3.69 3.85
C GLY A 110 9.82 5.19 3.56
N GLU A 111 10.88 5.93 3.89
CA GLU A 111 10.90 7.40 3.87
C GLU A 111 10.74 7.99 2.46
N ALA A 112 11.36 7.37 1.44
CA ALA A 112 11.24 7.84 0.06
C ALA A 112 9.79 7.73 -0.45
N MET A 113 9.16 6.58 -0.24
CA MET A 113 7.76 6.36 -0.62
C MET A 113 6.80 7.25 0.19
N ARG A 114 7.07 7.46 1.48
CA ARG A 114 6.34 8.42 2.32
C ARG A 114 6.43 9.83 1.74
N ALA A 115 7.63 10.29 1.42
CA ALA A 115 7.85 11.62 0.85
C ALA A 115 7.12 11.82 -0.48
N ALA A 116 7.04 10.78 -1.32
CA ALA A 116 6.32 10.82 -2.59
C ALA A 116 4.79 10.84 -2.39
N MET A 117 4.25 9.90 -1.62
CA MET A 117 2.82 9.55 -1.68
C MET A 117 2.00 9.98 -0.45
N GLU A 118 2.61 10.35 0.67
CA GLU A 118 1.87 10.62 1.91
C GLU A 118 0.82 11.72 1.76
N THR A 119 1.13 12.78 1.02
CA THR A 119 0.18 13.86 0.77
C THR A 119 -1.07 13.37 0.04
N LEU A 120 -0.95 12.46 -0.93
CA LEU A 120 -2.10 11.89 -1.65
C LEU A 120 -3.05 11.17 -0.69
N LEU A 121 -2.50 10.35 0.21
CA LEU A 121 -3.26 9.56 1.17
C LEU A 121 -3.88 10.47 2.25
N TYR A 122 -3.15 11.49 2.67
CA TYR A 122 -3.63 12.49 3.63
C TYR A 122 -4.82 13.28 3.06
N GLU A 123 -4.70 13.78 1.83
CA GLU A 123 -5.75 14.55 1.16
C GLU A 123 -7.00 13.70 0.88
N ALA A 124 -6.82 12.43 0.52
CA ALA A 124 -7.91 11.46 0.35
C ALA A 124 -8.56 11.03 1.69
N ARG A 125 -8.00 11.46 2.83
CA ARG A 125 -8.43 11.11 4.18
C ARG A 125 -8.49 9.60 4.39
N VAL A 126 -7.40 8.91 4.05
CA VAL A 126 -7.24 7.47 4.34
C VAL A 126 -7.45 7.24 5.84
N ASP A 127 -8.24 6.21 6.18
CA ASP A 127 -8.61 5.93 7.57
C ASP A 127 -7.52 5.14 8.31
N VAL A 128 -6.95 4.13 7.63
CA VAL A 128 -5.91 3.25 8.20
C VAL A 128 -4.93 2.81 7.11
N VAL A 129 -3.65 2.81 7.46
CA VAL A 129 -2.58 2.17 6.69
C VAL A 129 -2.09 0.94 7.47
N PHE A 130 -2.06 -0.22 6.82
CA PHE A 130 -1.43 -1.42 7.36
C PHE A 130 -0.11 -1.68 6.66
N SER A 131 0.89 -2.12 7.42
CA SER A 131 2.19 -2.49 6.89
C SER A 131 2.80 -3.70 7.58
N GLY A 132 3.76 -4.32 6.90
CA GLY A 132 4.50 -5.48 7.37
C GLY A 132 5.98 -5.14 7.52
N HIS A 133 6.83 -5.97 6.91
CA HIS A 133 8.30 -5.83 6.83
C HIS A 133 9.04 -5.92 8.17
N VAL A 134 8.74 -5.03 9.10
CA VAL A 134 9.29 -5.06 10.45
C VAL A 134 8.63 -6.18 11.24
N HIS A 135 9.42 -7.12 11.75
CA HIS A 135 8.94 -8.27 12.51
C HIS A 135 8.55 -7.90 13.96
N ALA A 136 7.69 -6.89 14.12
CA ALA A 136 7.15 -6.40 15.38
C ALA A 136 5.73 -5.85 15.17
N TYR A 137 5.10 -5.39 16.25
CA TYR A 137 3.81 -4.68 16.20
C TYR A 137 3.99 -3.25 16.71
N GLU A 138 3.57 -2.27 15.91
CA GLU A 138 3.47 -0.86 16.28
C GLU A 138 2.12 -0.28 15.85
N ARG A 139 1.65 0.74 16.57
CA ARG A 139 0.43 1.48 16.20
C ARG A 139 0.61 2.95 16.54
N PHE A 140 0.44 3.80 15.52
CA PHE A 140 0.54 5.24 15.65
C PHE A 140 -0.83 5.88 15.89
N VAL A 141 -0.84 7.05 16.50
CA VAL A 141 -2.04 7.87 16.67
C VAL A 141 -2.01 9.01 15.65
N SER A 142 -3.18 9.38 15.13
CA SER A 142 -3.27 10.56 14.27
C SER A 142 -2.93 11.83 15.06
N PRO A 143 -2.17 12.78 14.50
CA PRO A 143 -1.92 14.09 15.12
C PRO A 143 -3.23 14.82 15.48
N THR A 144 -4.31 14.58 14.72
CA THR A 144 -5.62 15.21 14.97
C THR A 144 -6.30 14.67 16.24
N THR A 145 -6.04 13.42 16.61
CA THR A 145 -6.62 12.80 17.82
C THR A 145 -6.04 13.41 19.10
N ILE A 146 -4.79 13.88 19.08
CA ILE A 146 -4.13 14.50 20.24
C ILE A 146 -4.80 15.83 20.62
N SER A 147 -5.36 16.59 19.66
CA SER A 147 -6.07 17.85 19.95
C SER A 147 -7.42 17.67 20.66
N LEU A 148 -8.03 16.48 20.60
CA LEU A 148 -9.35 16.21 21.21
C LEU A 148 -9.25 15.63 22.62
N LEU A 149 -8.09 15.09 23.01
CA LEU A 149 -7.84 14.54 24.36
C LEU A 149 -7.33 15.59 25.37
N HIS A 150 -7.12 16.84 24.91
CA HIS A 150 -6.72 17.98 25.75
C HIS A 150 -7.82 19.05 25.90
N ARG A 151 -9.11 18.69 25.74
CA ARG A 151 -10.25 19.54 26.09
C ARG A 151 -11.17 18.88 27.10
#